data_AF-A0A2J6Q4C1-F1
#
_entry.id   AF-A0A2J6Q4C1-F1
#
_cell.length_a   1.000
_cell.length_b   1.000
_cell.length_c   1.000
_cell.angle_alpha   90.00
_cell.angle_beta   90.00
_cell.angle_gamma   90.00
#
_symmetry.space_group_name_H-M   'P 1'
#
loop_
_entity.id
_entity.type
_entity.pdbx_description
1 polymer ?
#
loop_
_entity_poly.entity_id
_entity_poly.type
_entity_poly.pdbx_seq_one_letter_code
_entity_poly.pdbx_strand_id
1 'polypeptide(L)'
;MPISGLLSDDPRFVCPLNQQSESNLPSPTMKPSQPTFTIRMRQQPLAARACGFGERDRRVIDPPPILQMDVSSPNATPEELKALLRQPYAVVHCTLWDPVNDRDDTAMPGTTDKRQQRRLMGTLVASPFVGNDEHNVEGCFFCFPDLSVRTPGTYSLKFQLVTLDPSRMGPGSSSPIRSTVKSAVFHVYNAKDFKGMRASTELTKRLKHQGCLISVKKGNARNEKNERDDDDEEDDDDEDDEPPQRKAAKRPKR
;
A
#
# COMPACT_ATOMS: atom_id res chain seq x y z
N MET A 1 -56.97 1.33 -57.32
CA MET A 1 -55.89 2.30 -57.07
C MET A 1 -55.81 3.24 -58.27
N PRO A 2 -56.55 4.35 -58.25
CA PRO A 2 -55.97 5.68 -58.54
C PRO A 2 -56.68 6.81 -57.75
N ILE A 3 -56.31 8.10 -57.70
CA ILE A 3 -55.10 8.93 -57.89
C ILE A 3 -55.45 10.28 -57.21
N SER A 4 -54.45 10.93 -56.57
CA SER A 4 -54.28 12.38 -56.33
C SER A 4 -55.13 13.17 -55.33
N GLY A 5 -54.44 14.05 -54.58
CA GLY A 5 -54.95 15.27 -53.95
C GLY A 5 -54.40 15.47 -52.54
N LEU A 6 -53.30 16.20 -52.31
CA LEU A 6 -53.15 17.67 -52.29
C LEU A 6 -53.20 18.23 -50.85
N LEU A 7 -52.13 18.97 -50.50
CA LEU A 7 -52.06 20.14 -49.60
C LEU A 7 -52.23 19.88 -48.09
N SER A 8 -51.21 20.10 -47.25
CA SER A 8 -50.63 21.37 -46.77
C SER A 8 -51.51 22.13 -45.77
N ASP A 9 -50.94 22.33 -44.58
CA ASP A 9 -51.14 23.35 -43.54
C ASP A 9 -52.48 24.10 -43.44
N ASP A 10 -53.09 24.07 -42.24
CA ASP A 10 -53.52 25.32 -41.61
C ASP A 10 -53.59 25.17 -40.07
N PRO A 11 -53.13 26.17 -39.28
CA PRO A 11 -53.25 26.23 -37.85
C PRO A 11 -54.55 26.93 -37.45
N ARG A 12 -55.13 26.50 -36.34
CA ARG A 12 -56.05 27.22 -35.41
C ARG A 12 -57.18 26.29 -34.96
N PHE A 13 -57.02 25.71 -33.77
CA PHE A 13 -58.12 25.57 -32.83
C PHE A 13 -57.57 25.75 -31.41
N VAL A 14 -57.97 26.86 -30.79
CA VAL A 14 -57.82 27.16 -29.37
C VAL A 14 -59.17 26.90 -28.73
N CYS A 15 -59.21 26.15 -27.61
CA CYS A 15 -60.27 26.17 -26.58
C CYS A 15 -59.89 25.20 -25.42
N PRO A 16 -60.47 25.33 -24.20
CA PRO A 16 -59.73 25.83 -23.05
C PRO A 16 -59.56 24.85 -21.88
N LEU A 17 -58.69 25.26 -20.95
CA LEU A 17 -58.51 24.91 -19.53
C LEU A 17 -59.50 23.87 -18.94
N ASN A 18 -58.97 22.72 -18.48
CA ASN A 18 -59.46 22.11 -17.25
C ASN A 18 -58.37 21.29 -16.53
N GLN A 19 -57.97 21.82 -15.36
CA GLN A 19 -57.52 21.17 -14.13
C GLN A 19 -57.40 19.62 -14.12
N GLN A 20 -56.21 19.09 -13.80
CA GLN A 20 -55.95 18.29 -12.58
C GLN A 20 -54.50 17.74 -12.51
N SER A 21 -53.84 18.11 -11.40
CA SER A 21 -52.81 17.37 -10.66
C SER A 21 -51.73 16.61 -11.44
N GLU A 22 -50.58 17.26 -11.67
CA GLU A 22 -49.31 16.53 -11.72
C GLU A 22 -48.55 16.72 -10.41
N SER A 23 -48.27 15.56 -9.82
CA SER A 23 -47.65 15.29 -8.54
C SER A 23 -46.39 16.10 -8.27
N ASN A 24 -46.31 16.66 -7.05
CA ASN A 24 -45.06 16.93 -6.34
C ASN A 24 -44.19 15.65 -6.38
N LEU A 25 -43.25 15.58 -7.33
CA LEU A 25 -42.15 14.64 -7.28
C LEU A 25 -41.21 15.11 -6.16
N PRO A 26 -40.92 14.28 -5.15
CA PRO A 26 -39.87 14.61 -4.20
C PRO A 26 -38.56 14.75 -4.97
N SER A 27 -37.92 15.92 -4.82
CA SER A 27 -36.54 16.18 -5.26
C SER A 27 -35.66 14.95 -4.97
N PRO A 28 -34.74 14.55 -5.87
CA PRO A 28 -33.87 13.41 -5.61
C PRO A 28 -33.11 13.72 -4.32
N THR A 29 -33.45 13.00 -3.26
CA THR A 29 -32.74 13.06 -2.00
C THR A 29 -31.29 12.78 -2.33
N MET A 30 -30.45 13.81 -2.27
CA MET A 30 -29.01 13.65 -2.43
C MET A 30 -28.59 12.67 -1.36
N LYS A 31 -28.34 11.41 -1.74
CA LYS A 31 -27.75 10.43 -0.84
C LYS A 31 -26.53 11.11 -0.22
N PRO A 32 -26.35 11.07 1.11
CA PRO A 32 -25.13 11.62 1.70
C PRO A 32 -23.96 10.99 0.95
N SER A 33 -23.15 11.85 0.34
CA SER A 33 -21.99 11.44 -0.43
C SER A 33 -21.10 10.62 0.48
N GLN A 34 -20.90 9.35 0.13
CA GLN A 34 -20.08 8.44 0.91
C GLN A 34 -18.65 9.00 1.04
N PRO A 35 -17.97 8.78 2.18
CA PRO A 35 -16.60 9.19 2.33
C PRO A 35 -15.73 8.56 1.25
N THR A 36 -14.88 9.38 0.65
CA THR A 36 -13.91 8.99 -0.37
C THR A 36 -12.57 8.77 0.30
N PHE A 37 -11.99 7.60 0.09
CA PHE A 37 -10.68 7.22 0.62
C PHE A 37 -9.68 7.14 -0.53
N THR A 38 -8.59 7.87 -0.40
CA THR A 38 -7.50 7.89 -1.38
C THR A 38 -6.18 7.54 -0.70
N ILE A 39 -5.22 7.05 -1.47
CA ILE A 39 -3.86 6.78 -1.00
C ILE A 39 -2.85 7.52 -1.85
N ARG A 40 -1.80 8.02 -1.21
CA ARG A 40 -0.67 8.68 -1.88
C ARG A 40 0.66 8.18 -1.33
N MET A 41 1.69 8.23 -2.17
CA MET A 41 3.05 7.89 -1.77
C MET A 41 3.62 8.98 -0.86
N ARG A 42 4.11 8.61 0.34
CA ARG A 42 4.91 9.45 1.23
C ARG A 42 6.40 9.11 1.14
N GLN A 43 6.72 7.85 0.87
CA GLN A 43 8.08 7.37 0.69
C GLN A 43 8.14 6.43 -0.51
N GLN A 44 8.98 6.79 -1.49
CA GLN A 44 9.17 6.01 -2.72
C GLN A 44 10.20 4.90 -2.50
N PRO A 45 10.03 3.72 -3.10
CA PRO A 45 11.12 2.76 -3.25
C PRO A 45 12.18 3.35 -4.18
N LEU A 46 13.46 3.10 -3.90
CA LEU A 46 14.57 3.63 -4.73
C LEU A 46 15.41 2.51 -5.33
N ALA A 47 15.75 1.50 -4.53
CA ALA A 47 16.55 0.38 -4.99
C ALA A 47 16.25 -0.89 -4.19
N ALA A 48 16.61 -2.04 -4.75
CA ALA A 48 16.69 -3.28 -4.01
C ALA A 48 17.84 -4.14 -4.53
N ARG A 49 18.23 -5.15 -3.76
CA ARG A 49 19.08 -6.25 -4.23
C ARG A 49 18.21 -7.44 -4.58
N ALA A 50 18.46 -8.04 -5.73
CA ALA A 50 17.83 -9.28 -6.13
C ALA A 50 18.16 -10.39 -5.12
N CYS A 51 17.13 -11.07 -4.61
CA CYS A 51 17.28 -12.10 -3.57
C CYS A 51 17.54 -13.51 -4.17
N GLY A 52 17.38 -13.67 -5.48
CA GLY A 52 17.44 -14.97 -6.13
C GLY A 52 16.32 -15.92 -5.66
N PHE A 53 16.62 -17.21 -5.60
CA PHE A 53 15.65 -18.26 -5.31
C PHE A 53 15.72 -18.80 -3.87
N GLY A 54 16.76 -18.45 -3.12
CA GLY A 54 16.88 -18.77 -1.69
C GLY A 54 16.26 -17.70 -0.78
N GLU A 55 15.98 -18.06 0.47
CA GLU A 55 15.45 -17.12 1.47
C GLU A 55 16.58 -16.44 2.28
N ARG A 56 17.77 -17.07 2.36
CA ARG A 56 18.89 -16.61 3.20
C ARG A 56 19.45 -15.25 2.79
N ASP A 57 19.52 -14.97 1.48
CA ASP A 57 20.05 -13.71 0.94
C ASP A 57 18.96 -12.67 0.69
N ARG A 58 17.81 -12.82 1.35
CA ARG A 58 16.70 -11.90 1.16
C ARG A 58 17.07 -10.51 1.66
N ARG A 59 16.83 -9.52 0.80
CA ARG A 59 17.03 -8.10 1.09
C ARG A 59 15.77 -7.36 0.71
N VAL A 60 15.33 -6.48 1.60
CA VAL A 60 14.11 -5.70 1.38
C VAL A 60 14.37 -4.52 0.45
N ILE A 61 13.33 -4.06 -0.24
CA ILE A 61 13.33 -2.82 -1.02
C ILE A 61 13.64 -1.67 -0.07
N ASP A 62 14.55 -0.79 -0.49
CA ASP A 62 15.04 0.32 0.31
C ASP A 62 14.94 1.67 -0.43
N PRO A 63 14.45 2.73 0.23
CA PRO A 63 13.76 2.71 1.52
C PRO A 63 12.39 2.00 1.42
N PRO A 64 11.81 1.52 2.54
CA PRO A 64 10.53 0.81 2.49
C PRO A 64 9.41 1.72 1.99
N PRO A 65 8.52 1.27 1.08
CA PRO A 65 7.40 2.09 0.65
C PRO A 65 6.48 2.46 1.81
N ILE A 66 6.13 3.74 1.91
CA ILE A 66 5.16 4.25 2.89
C ILE A 66 4.11 5.05 2.13
N LEU A 67 2.86 4.67 2.33
CA LEU A 67 1.70 5.39 1.81
C LEU A 67 0.95 6.07 2.94
N GLN A 68 0.26 7.17 2.62
CA GLN A 68 -0.69 7.81 3.51
C GLN A 68 -2.09 7.74 2.91
N MET A 69 -3.08 7.45 3.75
CA MET A 69 -4.49 7.55 3.43
C MET A 69 -4.99 8.97 3.67
N ASP A 70 -5.66 9.52 2.67
CA ASP A 70 -6.39 10.77 2.79
C ASP A 70 -7.90 10.47 2.67
N VAL A 71 -8.68 11.04 3.57
CA VAL A 71 -10.13 10.89 3.62
C VAL A 71 -10.78 12.21 3.26
N SER A 72 -11.80 12.16 2.41
CA SER A 72 -12.61 13.32 2.05
C SER A 72 -14.08 12.94 2.15
N SER A 73 -14.85 13.69 2.93
CA SER A 73 -16.29 13.50 3.06
C SER A 73 -16.98 14.86 3.03
N PRO A 74 -17.82 15.14 2.02
CA PRO A 74 -18.58 16.38 1.98
C PRO A 74 -19.46 16.48 3.23
N ASN A 75 -19.36 17.60 3.95
CA ASN A 75 -20.10 17.91 5.18
C ASN A 75 -19.70 17.15 6.45
N ALA A 76 -18.58 16.40 6.46
CA ALA A 76 -18.11 15.76 7.68
C ALA A 76 -17.47 16.76 8.65
N THR A 77 -17.71 16.56 9.95
CA THR A 77 -17.00 17.30 11.00
C THR A 77 -15.53 16.84 11.09
N PRO A 78 -14.62 17.66 11.64
CA PRO A 78 -13.24 17.24 11.89
C PRO A 78 -13.13 15.97 12.73
N GLU A 79 -14.04 15.77 13.70
CA GLU A 79 -14.11 14.60 14.56
C GLU A 79 -14.50 13.34 13.77
N GLU A 80 -15.50 13.45 12.88
CA GLU A 80 -15.89 12.36 11.98
C GLU A 80 -14.74 11.99 11.04
N LEU A 81 -14.04 12.98 10.49
CA LEU A 81 -12.90 12.74 9.62
C LEU A 81 -11.77 11.98 10.35
N LYS A 82 -11.50 12.35 11.61
CA LYS A 82 -10.52 11.65 12.47
C LYS A 82 -10.95 10.21 12.78
N ALA A 83 -12.25 9.96 12.95
CA ALA A 83 -12.79 8.63 13.15
C ALA A 83 -12.63 7.77 11.88
N LEU A 84 -12.91 8.34 10.70
CA LEU A 84 -12.73 7.67 9.41
C LEU A 84 -11.25 7.35 9.12
N LEU A 85 -10.31 8.22 9.52
CA LEU A 85 -8.87 7.97 9.41
C LEU A 85 -8.41 6.76 10.24
N ARG A 86 -9.08 6.49 11.37
CA ARG A 86 -8.81 5.38 12.29
C ARG A 86 -9.56 4.10 11.93
N GLN A 87 -10.19 4.04 10.76
CA GLN A 87 -10.97 2.87 10.37
C GLN A 87 -10.08 1.61 10.29
N PRO A 88 -10.36 0.54 11.07
CA PRO A 88 -9.47 -0.61 11.20
C PRO A 88 -9.48 -1.54 9.98
N TYR A 89 -10.49 -1.43 9.13
CA TYR A 89 -10.73 -2.36 8.02
C TYR A 89 -10.20 -1.86 6.66
N ALA A 90 -9.36 -0.83 6.67
CA ALA A 90 -8.66 -0.37 5.48
C ALA A 90 -7.39 -1.23 5.26
N VAL A 91 -7.22 -1.77 4.07
CA VAL A 91 -6.11 -2.67 3.73
C VAL A 91 -5.51 -2.24 2.39
N VAL A 92 -4.18 -2.20 2.31
CA VAL A 92 -3.48 -1.93 1.04
C VAL A 92 -2.74 -3.17 0.58
N HIS A 93 -3.01 -3.60 -0.66
CA HIS A 93 -2.29 -4.69 -1.32
C HIS A 93 -1.28 -4.13 -2.33
N CYS A 94 -0.10 -4.74 -2.40
CA CYS A 94 1.00 -4.38 -3.28
C CYS A 94 1.24 -5.46 -4.35
N THR A 95 1.44 -5.02 -5.60
CA THR A 95 1.84 -5.86 -6.74
C THR A 95 3.05 -5.24 -7.45
N LEU A 96 3.85 -6.06 -8.12
CA LEU A 96 5.02 -5.63 -8.89
C LEU A 96 4.63 -5.45 -10.36
N TRP A 97 5.07 -4.35 -10.95
CA TRP A 97 4.68 -3.93 -12.30
C TRP A 97 5.89 -3.61 -13.17
N ASP A 98 5.81 -4.03 -14.42
CA ASP A 98 6.68 -3.57 -15.50
C ASP A 98 6.29 -2.12 -15.87
N PRO A 99 7.18 -1.14 -15.65
CA PRO A 99 6.87 0.26 -15.92
C PRO A 99 6.81 0.62 -17.40
N VAL A 100 7.39 -0.21 -18.29
CA VAL A 100 7.42 0.04 -19.74
C VAL A 100 6.15 -0.49 -20.39
N ASN A 101 5.79 -1.74 -20.09
CA ASN A 101 4.62 -2.39 -20.71
C ASN A 101 3.32 -2.17 -19.94
N ASP A 102 3.39 -1.57 -18.77
CA ASP A 102 2.31 -1.39 -17.80
C ASP A 102 1.55 -2.70 -17.51
N ARG A 103 2.28 -3.72 -17.10
CA ARG A 103 1.74 -5.06 -16.82
C ARG A 103 2.21 -5.57 -15.47
N ASP A 104 1.37 -6.42 -14.88
CA ASP A 104 1.72 -7.15 -13.66
C ASP A 104 2.86 -8.14 -13.97
N ASP A 105 3.99 -7.98 -13.27
CA ASP A 105 5.17 -8.86 -13.32
C ASP A 105 5.44 -9.50 -11.94
N THR A 106 4.38 -9.64 -11.13
CA THR A 106 4.43 -10.30 -9.83
C THR A 106 4.69 -11.79 -9.96
N ALA A 107 4.16 -12.43 -11.01
CA ALA A 107 4.38 -13.84 -11.29
C ALA A 107 5.69 -14.05 -12.06
N MET A 108 6.38 -15.16 -11.80
CA MET A 108 7.48 -15.63 -12.64
C MET A 108 6.99 -16.76 -13.54
N PRO A 109 6.65 -16.47 -14.81
CA PRO A 109 6.24 -17.50 -15.75
C PRO A 109 7.41 -18.46 -16.05
N GLY A 110 7.11 -19.75 -16.20
CA GLY A 110 8.08 -20.77 -16.62
C GLY A 110 8.76 -21.56 -15.50
N THR A 111 8.48 -21.28 -14.22
CA THR A 111 8.95 -22.11 -13.10
C THR A 111 7.95 -23.18 -12.71
N THR A 112 8.42 -24.43 -12.62
CA THR A 112 7.62 -25.59 -12.18
C THR A 112 7.53 -25.67 -10.65
N ASP A 113 8.44 -25.02 -9.93
CA ASP A 113 8.44 -24.99 -8.47
C ASP A 113 7.49 -23.91 -7.95
N LYS A 114 6.42 -24.35 -7.27
CA LYS A 114 5.40 -23.48 -6.66
C LYS A 114 6.00 -22.42 -5.73
N ARG A 115 7.13 -22.71 -5.06
CA ARG A 115 7.80 -21.77 -4.14
C ARG A 115 8.48 -20.60 -4.88
N GLN A 116 8.72 -20.76 -6.17
CA GLN A 116 9.44 -19.79 -7.00
C GLN A 116 8.52 -19.06 -7.98
N GLN A 117 7.21 -19.30 -7.95
CA GLN A 117 6.26 -18.72 -8.90
C GLN A 117 6.03 -17.21 -8.75
N ARG A 118 6.55 -16.59 -7.69
CA ARG A 118 6.39 -15.14 -7.45
C ARG A 118 7.74 -14.44 -7.45
N ARG A 119 7.79 -13.35 -8.20
CA ARG A 119 8.93 -12.44 -8.31
C ARG A 119 9.01 -11.50 -7.11
N LEU A 120 7.86 -10.95 -6.72
CA LEU A 120 7.69 -10.16 -5.51
C LEU A 120 7.43 -11.08 -4.31
N MET A 121 8.13 -10.83 -3.22
CA MET A 121 8.09 -11.63 -2.00
C MET A 121 7.88 -10.78 -0.76
N GLY A 122 7.55 -11.47 0.32
CA GLY A 122 7.35 -10.88 1.64
C GLY A 122 5.89 -10.56 1.93
N THR A 123 5.71 -9.55 2.76
CA THR A 123 4.41 -9.09 3.21
C THR A 123 3.83 -8.10 2.19
N LEU A 124 2.98 -8.62 1.29
CA LEU A 124 2.36 -7.85 0.20
C LEU A 124 1.13 -7.04 0.62
N VAL A 125 0.73 -7.14 1.89
CA VAL A 125 -0.47 -6.51 2.43
C VAL A 125 -0.09 -5.68 3.65
N ALA A 126 -0.51 -4.43 3.69
CA ALA A 126 -0.31 -3.55 4.84
C ALA A 126 -1.65 -3.18 5.49
N SER A 127 -1.64 -3.24 6.82
CA SER A 127 -2.69 -2.71 7.70
C SER A 127 -2.44 -1.22 8.02
N PRO A 128 -3.48 -0.48 8.44
CA PRO A 128 -3.34 0.95 8.72
C PRO A 128 -2.61 1.15 10.05
N PHE A 129 -1.67 2.09 10.07
CA PHE A 129 -1.00 2.57 11.26
C PHE A 129 -1.28 4.06 11.43
N VAL A 130 -2.01 4.43 12.49
CA VAL A 130 -2.29 5.84 12.79
C VAL A 130 -1.21 6.37 13.72
N GLY A 131 -0.55 7.43 13.29
CA GLY A 131 0.52 8.08 14.06
C GLY A 131 0.84 9.45 13.50
N ASN A 132 1.84 10.11 14.08
CA ASN A 132 2.33 11.39 13.62
C ASN A 132 3.49 11.22 12.64
N ASP A 133 3.54 12.07 11.61
CA ASP A 133 4.67 12.11 10.69
C ASP A 133 5.86 12.93 11.22
N GLU A 134 6.89 13.09 10.39
CA GLU A 134 8.11 13.85 10.68
C GLU A 134 7.86 15.33 11.01
N HIS A 135 6.68 15.86 10.69
CA HIS A 135 6.25 17.22 10.98
C HIS A 135 5.26 17.30 12.15
N ASN A 136 5.07 16.19 12.88
CA ASN A 136 4.09 16.04 13.96
C ASN A 136 2.63 16.18 13.50
N VAL A 137 2.34 15.85 12.24
CA VAL A 137 0.97 15.83 11.72
C VAL A 137 0.44 14.40 11.78
N GLU A 138 -0.70 14.21 12.45
CA GLU A 138 -1.38 12.92 12.53
C GLU A 138 -1.84 12.47 11.13
N GLY A 139 -1.58 11.21 10.80
CA GLY A 139 -2.02 10.58 9.56
C GLY A 139 -2.23 9.09 9.73
N CYS A 140 -2.83 8.47 8.71
CA CYS A 140 -2.99 7.03 8.60
C CYS A 140 -2.05 6.49 7.54
N PHE A 141 -1.09 5.66 7.94
CA PHE A 141 0.01 5.20 7.11
C PHE A 141 -0.08 3.70 6.83
N PHE A 142 0.34 3.30 5.63
CA PHE A 142 0.54 1.91 5.26
C PHE A 142 2.02 1.71 4.95
N CYS A 143 2.69 0.91 5.77
CA CYS A 143 4.12 0.66 5.64
C CYS A 143 4.37 -0.73 5.05
N PHE A 144 5.32 -0.80 4.12
CA PHE A 144 5.75 -2.06 3.50
C PHE A 144 7.23 -2.32 3.82
N PRO A 145 7.56 -2.70 5.07
CA PRO A 145 8.94 -2.93 5.49
C PRO A 145 9.55 -4.20 4.88
N ASP A 146 8.70 -5.13 4.46
CA ASP A 146 9.07 -6.49 4.11
C ASP A 146 8.69 -6.81 2.65
N LEU A 147 9.23 -6.06 1.70
CA LEU A 147 9.08 -6.35 0.26
C LEU A 147 10.42 -6.70 -0.35
N SER A 148 10.51 -7.78 -1.10
CA SER A 148 11.74 -8.21 -1.77
C SER A 148 11.47 -8.65 -3.21
N VAL A 149 12.45 -8.53 -4.09
CA VAL A 149 12.34 -8.94 -5.49
C VAL A 149 13.39 -9.99 -5.81
N ARG A 150 12.98 -11.10 -6.43
CA ARG A 150 13.88 -12.23 -6.73
C ARG A 150 14.87 -11.93 -7.84
N THR A 151 14.44 -11.21 -8.87
CA THR A 151 15.21 -11.04 -10.11
C THR A 151 15.63 -9.60 -10.31
N PRO A 152 16.85 -9.36 -10.85
CA PRO A 152 17.27 -8.04 -11.28
C PRO A 152 16.35 -7.50 -12.38
N GLY A 153 16.21 -6.17 -12.41
CA GLY A 153 15.38 -5.50 -13.41
C GLY A 153 14.92 -4.12 -12.95
N THR A 154 14.08 -3.51 -13.78
CA THR A 154 13.50 -2.20 -13.54
C THR A 154 12.01 -2.35 -13.34
N TYR A 155 11.50 -1.89 -12.20
CA TYR A 155 10.14 -2.17 -11.76
C TYR A 155 9.45 -0.93 -11.20
N SER A 156 8.14 -1.03 -11.06
CA SER A 156 7.32 -0.15 -10.22
C SER A 156 6.42 -1.00 -9.31
N LEU A 157 5.94 -0.42 -8.21
CA LEU A 157 4.97 -1.06 -7.33
C LEU A 157 3.61 -0.42 -7.55
N LYS A 158 2.55 -1.23 -7.58
CA LYS A 158 1.16 -0.77 -7.59
C LYS A 158 0.47 -1.14 -6.29
N PHE A 159 -0.08 -0.13 -5.64
CA PHE A 159 -0.78 -0.24 -4.38
C PHE A 159 -2.28 -0.06 -4.59
N GLN A 160 -3.08 -0.92 -4.00
CA GLN A 160 -4.53 -0.91 -4.13
C GLN A 160 -5.17 -0.89 -2.74
N LEU A 161 -5.90 0.17 -2.44
CA LEU A 161 -6.67 0.32 -1.22
C LEU A 161 -8.00 -0.42 -1.34
N VAL A 162 -8.30 -1.26 -0.36
CA VAL A 162 -9.59 -1.90 -0.18
C VAL A 162 -10.08 -1.57 1.23
N THR A 163 -11.34 -1.18 1.35
CA THR A 163 -12.01 -1.02 2.64
C THR A 163 -12.95 -2.19 2.82
N LEU A 164 -12.66 -3.04 3.79
CA LEU A 164 -13.48 -4.20 4.12
C LEU A 164 -14.64 -3.76 5.01
N ASP A 165 -15.81 -4.33 4.76
CA ASP A 165 -17.00 -4.13 5.58
C ASP A 165 -17.38 -5.50 6.15
N PRO A 166 -17.12 -5.77 7.44
CA PRO A 166 -17.45 -7.05 8.07
C PRO A 166 -18.92 -7.41 7.94
N SER A 167 -19.83 -6.43 7.89
CA SER A 167 -21.27 -6.68 7.76
C SER A 167 -21.67 -7.20 6.38
N ARG A 168 -20.83 -6.92 5.37
CA ARG A 168 -21.03 -7.34 3.97
C ARG A 168 -20.12 -8.50 3.57
N MET A 169 -19.31 -8.99 4.51
CA MET A 169 -18.36 -10.08 4.28
C MET A 169 -19.08 -11.42 4.41
N GLY A 170 -19.16 -12.14 3.29
CA GLY A 170 -19.67 -13.51 3.22
C GLY A 170 -18.93 -14.32 2.15
N PRO A 171 -19.08 -15.66 2.11
CA PRO A 171 -18.48 -16.48 1.07
C PRO A 171 -18.85 -15.98 -0.34
N GLY A 172 -17.85 -15.75 -1.18
CA GLY A 172 -18.05 -15.22 -2.54
C GLY A 172 -18.29 -13.70 -2.64
N SER A 173 -18.34 -12.98 -1.51
CA SER A 173 -18.38 -11.51 -1.52
C SER A 173 -17.03 -10.93 -1.94
N SER A 174 -17.06 -9.78 -2.62
CA SER A 174 -15.87 -9.03 -3.01
C SER A 174 -16.01 -7.57 -2.57
N SER A 175 -14.89 -6.98 -2.16
CA SER A 175 -14.81 -5.56 -1.81
C SER A 175 -14.17 -4.78 -2.96
N PRO A 176 -14.74 -3.64 -3.37
CA PRO A 176 -14.19 -2.86 -4.48
C PRO A 176 -12.88 -2.17 -4.07
N ILE A 177 -11.99 -2.00 -5.06
CA ILE A 177 -10.80 -1.17 -4.91
C ILE A 177 -11.25 0.30 -4.81
N ARG A 178 -10.86 0.98 -3.73
CA ARG A 178 -11.23 2.37 -3.45
C ARG A 178 -10.28 3.36 -4.11
N SER A 179 -9.00 3.06 -4.09
CA SER A 179 -7.95 3.91 -4.66
C SER A 179 -6.77 3.06 -5.11
N THR A 180 -6.06 3.52 -6.13
CA THR A 180 -4.86 2.88 -6.64
C THR A 180 -3.78 3.93 -6.85
N VAL A 181 -2.55 3.62 -6.48
CA VAL A 181 -1.38 4.48 -6.76
C VAL A 181 -0.20 3.60 -7.19
N LYS A 182 0.61 4.13 -8.11
CA LYS A 182 1.86 3.49 -8.53
C LYS A 182 3.04 4.26 -7.93
N SER A 183 4.09 3.54 -7.55
CA SER A 183 5.35 4.13 -7.14
C SER A 183 6.09 4.75 -8.34
N ALA A 184 7.12 5.52 -8.04
CA ALA A 184 8.18 5.78 -9.00
C ALA A 184 8.87 4.46 -9.42
N VAL A 185 9.53 4.51 -10.58
CA VAL A 185 10.36 3.41 -11.08
C VAL A 185 11.59 3.25 -10.19
N PHE A 186 11.92 2.02 -9.84
CA PHE A 186 13.10 1.66 -9.04
C PHE A 186 13.86 0.49 -9.68
N HIS A 187 15.14 0.36 -9.32
CA HIS A 187 16.03 -0.66 -9.87
C HIS A 187 16.32 -1.74 -8.86
N VAL A 188 16.22 -2.99 -9.30
CA VAL A 188 16.64 -4.18 -8.56
C VAL A 188 17.98 -4.63 -9.13
N TYR A 189 19.02 -4.50 -8.33
CA TYR A 189 20.40 -4.75 -8.73
C TYR A 189 20.83 -6.19 -8.42
N ASN A 190 21.84 -6.67 -9.15
CA ASN A 190 22.58 -7.86 -8.74
C ASN A 190 23.37 -7.58 -7.45
N ALA A 191 23.86 -8.64 -6.80
CA ALA A 191 24.65 -8.53 -5.58
C ALA A 191 25.86 -7.59 -5.71
N LYS A 192 26.56 -7.63 -6.86
CA LYS A 192 27.78 -6.83 -7.11
C LYS A 192 27.50 -5.34 -7.31
N ASP A 193 26.34 -5.00 -7.88
CA ASP A 193 26.02 -3.62 -8.28
C ASP A 193 25.23 -2.87 -7.19
N PHE A 194 24.76 -3.59 -6.16
CA PHE A 194 23.98 -3.01 -5.09
C PHE A 194 24.87 -2.22 -4.12
N LYS A 195 24.65 -0.91 -4.05
CA LYS A 195 25.45 0.04 -3.25
C LYS A 195 25.22 -0.04 -1.73
N GLY A 196 24.46 -1.02 -1.28
CA GLY A 196 24.06 -1.17 0.13
C GLY A 196 22.79 -0.39 0.48
N MET A 197 22.37 -0.55 1.73
CA MET A 197 21.13 0.04 2.26
C MET A 197 21.37 1.49 2.68
N ARG A 198 20.35 2.32 2.53
CA ARG A 198 20.39 3.74 2.91
C ARG A 198 20.02 3.90 4.37
N ALA A 199 20.39 5.05 4.93
CA ALA A 199 19.88 5.44 6.23
C ALA A 199 18.36 5.65 6.15
N SER A 200 17.64 5.18 7.16
CA SER A 200 16.20 5.40 7.27
C SER A 200 15.87 6.88 7.30
N THR A 201 14.77 7.25 6.63
CA THR A 201 14.24 8.61 6.62
C THR A 201 13.69 9.01 7.98
N GLU A 202 13.50 10.32 8.19
CA GLU A 202 12.86 10.83 9.41
C GLU A 202 11.43 10.31 9.58
N LEU A 203 10.66 10.20 8.49
CA LEU A 203 9.33 9.57 8.53
C LEU A 203 9.41 8.13 9.06
N THR A 204 10.35 7.33 8.55
CA THR A 204 10.53 5.93 8.99
C THR A 204 10.90 5.88 10.47
N LYS A 205 11.83 6.71 10.93
CA LYS A 205 12.24 6.79 12.35
C LYS A 205 11.06 7.21 13.23
N ARG A 206 10.30 8.22 12.80
CA ARG A 206 9.18 8.78 13.55
C ARG A 206 8.04 7.78 13.71
N LEU A 207 7.71 7.02 12.67
CA LEU A 207 6.70 5.97 12.76
C LEU A 207 7.16 4.79 13.62
N LYS A 208 8.43 4.36 13.49
CA LYS A 208 9.00 3.31 14.36
C LYS A 208 8.94 3.70 15.84
N HIS A 209 9.31 4.93 16.17
CA HIS A 209 9.27 5.44 17.54
C HIS A 209 7.86 5.41 18.16
N GLN A 210 6.81 5.42 17.33
CA GLN A 210 5.41 5.31 17.77
C GLN A 210 4.87 3.87 17.76
N GLY A 211 5.74 2.87 17.59
CA GLY A 211 5.37 1.45 17.62
C GLY A 211 5.00 0.84 16.27
N CYS A 212 5.24 1.55 15.15
CA CYS A 212 5.07 0.93 13.82
C CYS A 212 6.11 -0.19 13.64
N LEU A 213 5.67 -1.36 13.19
CA LEU A 213 6.50 -2.55 12.99
C LEU A 213 7.37 -2.43 11.72
N ILE A 214 8.35 -1.52 11.76
CA ILE A 214 9.32 -1.27 10.69
C ILE A 214 10.73 -1.21 11.27
N SER A 215 11.75 -1.44 10.44
CA SER A 215 13.16 -1.40 10.90
C SER A 215 13.80 -0.05 10.56
N VAL A 216 14.63 0.45 11.47
CA VAL A 216 15.45 1.65 11.26
C VAL A 216 16.87 1.21 10.89
N LYS A 217 17.35 1.68 9.74
CA LYS A 217 18.68 1.40 9.24
C LYS A 217 19.57 2.62 9.42
N LYS A 218 20.79 2.42 9.91
CA LYS A 218 21.81 3.47 10.02
C LYS A 218 22.36 3.90 8.65
N GLY A 219 22.25 3.00 7.67
CA GLY A 219 22.82 3.15 6.34
C GLY A 219 24.31 2.83 6.31
N ASN A 220 24.79 2.42 5.13
CA ASN A 220 26.20 2.14 4.95
C ASN A 220 26.97 3.46 4.85
N ALA A 221 27.36 4.02 6.00
CA ALA A 221 28.33 5.11 6.07
C ALA A 221 29.74 4.55 5.76
N ARG A 222 29.97 4.02 4.55
CA ARG A 222 31.31 3.69 4.06
C ARG A 222 31.77 4.89 3.22
N ASN A 223 32.58 5.80 3.74
CA ASN A 223 33.99 5.62 4.12
C ASN A 223 34.79 5.16 2.89
N GLU A 224 35.22 6.12 2.06
CA GLU A 224 36.10 5.92 0.88
C GLU A 224 37.52 5.42 1.23
N LYS A 225 37.74 4.90 2.44
CA LYS A 225 39.02 4.37 2.90
C LYS A 225 38.82 3.08 3.70
N ASN A 226 38.61 1.98 2.98
CA ASN A 226 39.34 0.72 3.14
C ASN A 226 38.53 -0.40 2.49
N GLU A 227 39.09 -0.93 1.41
CA GLU A 227 38.84 -2.31 1.00
C GLU A 227 39.48 -3.24 2.05
N ARG A 228 38.78 -4.35 2.36
CA ARG A 228 39.07 -5.41 3.37
C ARG A 228 38.41 -5.16 4.73
N ASP A 229 37.23 -5.75 4.95
CA ASP A 229 37.11 -7.12 5.46
C ASP A 229 35.65 -7.58 5.36
N ASP A 230 35.50 -8.88 5.11
CA ASP A 230 34.26 -9.65 5.06
C ASP A 230 33.64 -9.83 6.45
N ASP A 231 32.33 -10.09 6.43
CA ASP A 231 31.50 -10.80 7.42
C ASP A 231 31.48 -10.30 8.87
N ASP A 232 30.34 -9.71 9.24
CA ASP A 232 29.51 -10.07 10.41
C ASP A 232 28.48 -8.93 10.65
N GLU A 233 27.30 -9.05 10.03
CA GLU A 233 26.09 -8.36 10.52
C GLU A 233 25.33 -9.39 11.37
N GLU A 234 25.70 -9.51 12.64
CA GLU A 234 24.84 -10.14 13.65
C GLU A 234 23.63 -9.23 13.86
N ASP A 235 22.44 -9.75 13.54
CA ASP A 235 21.17 -9.23 14.00
C ASP A 235 21.16 -9.36 15.53
N ASP A 236 21.18 -8.24 16.25
CA ASP A 236 20.86 -8.20 17.68
C ASP A 236 19.38 -8.58 17.84
N ASP A 237 19.13 -9.87 18.07
CA ASP A 237 17.86 -10.35 18.62
C ASP A 237 17.73 -9.86 20.08
N ASP A 238 16.56 -9.33 20.39
CA ASP A 238 16.13 -8.91 21.71
C ASP A 238 16.30 -10.04 22.75
N GLU A 239 17.29 -9.94 23.65
CA GLU A 239 17.35 -10.80 24.85
C GLU A 239 16.53 -10.18 25.99
N ASP A 240 15.42 -10.87 26.29
CA ASP A 240 14.55 -10.70 27.44
C ASP A 240 15.32 -10.73 28.77
N ASP A 241 14.89 -9.86 29.67
CA ASP A 241 15.37 -9.63 31.04
C ASP A 241 15.07 -10.85 31.95
N GLU A 242 16.07 -11.66 32.31
CA GLU A 242 15.99 -12.63 33.43
C GLU A 242 17.09 -12.40 34.47
N PRO A 243 16.79 -12.50 35.79
CA PRO A 243 17.71 -12.12 36.86
C PRO A 243 18.76 -13.20 37.18
N PRO A 244 19.92 -12.83 37.78
CA PRO A 244 21.09 -13.69 37.81
C PRO A 244 20.98 -14.83 38.82
N GLN A 245 21.07 -16.08 38.34
CA GLN A 245 21.21 -17.27 39.17
C GLN A 245 22.66 -17.47 39.64
N ARG A 246 22.81 -17.80 40.93
CA ARG A 246 24.08 -17.96 41.66
C ARG A 246 24.89 -19.16 41.16
N LYS A 247 26.18 -18.94 40.86
CA LYS A 247 27.14 -19.98 40.43
C LYS A 247 27.41 -21.00 41.54
N ALA A 248 27.12 -22.28 41.28
CA ALA A 248 27.53 -23.41 42.12
C ALA A 248 28.96 -23.89 41.77
N ALA A 249 29.76 -24.16 42.81
CA ALA A 249 31.17 -24.52 42.73
C ALA A 249 31.40 -25.95 42.17
N LYS A 250 32.46 -26.11 41.36
CA LYS A 250 32.94 -27.39 40.82
C LYS A 250 33.58 -28.26 41.93
N ARG A 251 33.20 -29.54 42.02
CA ARG A 251 33.90 -30.58 42.81
C ARG A 251 35.09 -31.17 42.01
N PRO A 252 36.20 -31.54 42.67
CA PRO A 252 37.36 -32.12 42.00
C PRO A 252 37.18 -33.64 41.75
N LYS A 253 37.78 -34.11 40.66
CA LYS A 253 37.84 -35.51 40.25
C LYS A 253 38.82 -36.28 41.15
N ARG A 254 38.47 -37.53 41.50
CA ARG A 254 39.41 -38.59 41.91
C ARG A 254 39.53 -39.57 40.77
#